data_AF-A0A535J3E5-F1
#
_entry.id   AF-A0A535J3E5-F1
#
_cell.length_a   1.000
_cell.length_b   1.000
_cell.length_c   1.000
_cell.angle_alpha   90.00
_cell.angle_beta   90.00
_cell.angle_gamma   90.00
#
_symmetry.space_group_name_H-M   'P 1'
#
loop_
_entity.id
_entity.type
_entity.pdbx_description
1 polymer ?
#
loop_
_entity_poly.entity_id
_entity_poly.type
_entity_poly.pdbx_seq_one_letter_code
_entity_poly.pdbx_strand_id
1 'polypeptide(L)'
;MAMTDVTSVFTQGLRDIGIYVKAGDRWLHGLPVYAQVPIAKAPEDLSNYPFLYPPMTLPIFGVLSQLPFPIAAGAWAASSAGALVAGLRRVGLEWRWCLLLFAWPPVFQGLWVGNVAVPLFLFFAIAPWRPSTLGIGPIFKIYSGIEGLWLLRREHWRSLAIAILGLLAAVAVTL
;
A
#
# COMPACT_ATOMS: atom_id res chain seq x y z
N MET A 1 -25.28 -14.62 9.96
CA MET A 1 -25.00 -13.16 9.95
C MET A 1 -24.79 -12.76 8.51
N ALA A 2 -25.76 -12.07 7.90
CA ALA A 2 -25.60 -11.58 6.54
C ALA A 2 -24.44 -10.58 6.53
N MET A 3 -23.40 -10.83 5.73
CA MET A 3 -22.42 -9.81 5.39
C MET A 3 -23.15 -8.77 4.54
N THR A 4 -23.68 -7.73 5.16
CA THR A 4 -24.01 -6.52 4.44
C THR A 4 -22.69 -5.80 4.17
N ASP A 5 -22.46 -5.35 2.93
CA ASP A 5 -21.26 -4.64 2.45
C ASP A 5 -20.93 -3.32 3.19
N VAL A 6 -21.60 -3.05 4.31
CA VAL A 6 -21.25 -1.99 5.23
C VAL A 6 -20.03 -2.44 6.03
N THR A 7 -18.85 -2.27 5.42
CA THR A 7 -17.59 -2.20 6.15
C THR A 7 -17.71 -1.13 7.23
N SER A 8 -17.89 -1.55 8.49
CA SER A 8 -18.01 -0.61 9.59
C SER A 8 -16.70 0.17 9.73
N VAL A 9 -16.76 1.49 9.52
CA VAL A 9 -15.63 2.41 9.75
C VAL A 9 -15.03 2.14 11.13
N PHE A 10 -15.86 1.83 12.13
CA PHE A 10 -15.43 1.61 13.51
C PHE A 10 -14.60 0.34 13.74
N THR A 11 -14.66 -0.65 12.84
CA THR A 11 -13.94 -1.92 13.03
C THR A 11 -12.67 -2.04 12.22
N GLN A 12 -12.42 -1.13 11.27
CA GLN A 12 -11.31 -1.24 10.32
C GLN A 12 -10.16 -0.25 10.56
N GLY A 13 -10.26 0.58 11.60
CA GLY A 13 -9.23 1.56 11.93
C GLY A 13 -7.87 0.88 12.07
N LEU A 14 -6.88 1.39 11.33
CA LEU A 14 -5.49 0.91 11.33
C LEU A 14 -5.31 -0.57 10.96
N ARG A 15 -6.33 -1.21 10.36
CA ARG A 15 -6.28 -2.64 9.99
C ARG A 15 -5.05 -2.95 9.13
N ASP A 16 -4.86 -2.21 8.05
CA ASP A 16 -3.84 -2.52 7.05
C ASP A 16 -2.44 -2.33 7.63
N ILE A 17 -2.19 -1.26 8.39
CA ILE A 17 -0.90 -1.07 9.06
C ILE A 17 -0.63 -2.16 10.11
N GLY A 18 -1.66 -2.67 10.78
CA GLY A 18 -1.55 -3.85 11.65
C GLY A 18 -1.10 -5.10 10.89
N ILE A 19 -1.67 -5.36 9.71
CA ILE A 19 -1.25 -6.46 8.83
C ILE A 19 0.21 -6.28 8.44
N TYR A 20 0.61 -5.05 8.07
CA TYR A 20 1.96 -4.76 7.59
C TYR A 20 3.02 -4.98 8.68
N VAL A 21 2.80 -4.41 9.87
CA VAL A 21 3.73 -4.55 11.00
C VAL A 21 3.87 -6.02 11.43
N LYS A 22 2.76 -6.78 11.48
CA LYS A 22 2.81 -8.22 11.75
C LYS A 22 3.58 -8.99 10.68
N ALA A 23 3.41 -8.64 9.40
CA ALA A 23 4.18 -9.25 8.32
C ALA A 23 5.67 -8.95 8.41
N GLY A 24 6.04 -7.70 8.73
CA GLY A 24 7.41 -7.28 8.94
C GLY A 24 8.08 -7.97 10.13
N ASP A 25 7.37 -8.08 11.26
CA ASP A 25 7.83 -8.83 12.43
C ASP A 25 8.10 -10.31 12.11
N ARG A 26 7.16 -10.96 11.43
CA ARG A 26 7.33 -12.36 10.99
C ARG A 26 8.52 -12.54 10.07
N TRP A 27 8.70 -11.63 9.11
CA TRP A 27 9.84 -11.64 8.19
C TRP A 27 11.18 -11.52 8.92
N LEU A 28 11.30 -10.59 9.88
CA LEU A 28 12.52 -10.43 10.68
C LEU A 28 12.88 -11.67 11.51
N HIS A 29 11.88 -12.45 11.91
CA HIS A 29 12.06 -13.71 12.65
C HIS A 29 12.15 -14.94 11.75
N GLY A 30 12.23 -14.79 10.43
CA GLY A 30 12.28 -15.91 9.48
C GLY A 30 11.01 -16.78 9.46
N LEU A 31 9.88 -16.24 9.90
CA LEU A 31 8.59 -16.94 9.93
C LEU A 31 7.84 -16.74 8.60
N PRO A 32 6.94 -17.69 8.22
CA PRO A 32 6.15 -17.55 6.99
C PRO A 32 5.28 -16.28 6.99
N VAL A 33 5.44 -15.43 5.99
CA VAL A 33 4.70 -14.15 5.88
C VAL A 33 3.36 -14.33 5.16
N TYR A 34 3.37 -15.07 4.05
CA TYR A 34 2.21 -15.27 3.19
C TYR A 34 1.35 -16.43 3.70
N ALA A 35 0.03 -16.31 3.52
CA ALA A 35 -0.91 -17.36 3.90
C ALA A 35 -0.57 -18.68 3.19
N GLN A 36 -0.42 -19.74 3.98
CA GLN A 36 -0.12 -21.10 3.50
C GLN A 36 -1.39 -21.96 3.37
N VAL A 37 -2.51 -21.48 3.91
CA VAL A 37 -3.80 -22.20 3.94
C VAL A 37 -4.95 -21.24 3.58
N PRO A 38 -6.04 -21.74 2.97
CA PRO A 38 -7.22 -20.93 2.66
C PRO A 38 -7.88 -20.33 3.90
N ILE A 39 -8.40 -19.10 3.80
CA ILE A 39 -9.19 -18.47 4.85
C ILE A 39 -10.64 -18.98 4.76
N ALA A 40 -11.07 -19.79 5.71
CA ALA A 40 -12.45 -20.28 5.77
C ALA A 40 -13.42 -19.32 6.51
N LYS A 41 -12.89 -18.45 7.37
CA LYS A 41 -13.67 -17.49 8.18
C LYS A 41 -12.86 -16.21 8.41
N ALA A 42 -13.54 -15.06 8.44
CA ALA A 42 -12.92 -13.80 8.85
C ALA A 42 -12.32 -13.91 10.27
N PRO A 43 -11.09 -13.42 10.49
CA PRO A 43 -10.50 -13.39 11.82
C PRO A 43 -11.24 -12.39 12.71
N GLU A 44 -11.20 -12.61 14.03
CA GLU A 44 -11.78 -11.68 15.01
C GLU A 44 -11.02 -10.36 15.05
N ASP A 45 -9.68 -10.43 15.05
CA ASP A 45 -8.80 -9.30 14.81
C ASP A 45 -8.51 -9.21 13.30
N LEU A 46 -9.08 -8.18 12.66
CA LEU A 46 -8.95 -7.96 11.21
C LEU A 46 -7.52 -7.71 10.76
N SER A 47 -6.60 -7.34 11.66
CA SER A 47 -5.18 -7.22 11.31
C SER A 47 -4.49 -8.58 11.13
N ASN A 48 -5.18 -9.70 11.36
CA ASN A 48 -4.74 -11.06 11.04
C ASN A 48 -5.17 -11.54 9.65
N TYR A 49 -5.74 -10.67 8.81
CA TYR A 49 -5.88 -11.00 7.39
C TYR A 49 -4.51 -11.18 6.73
N PRO A 50 -4.39 -12.01 5.68
CA PRO A 50 -3.13 -12.25 5.01
C PRO A 50 -2.49 -10.99 4.47
N PHE A 51 -1.16 -10.97 4.53
CA PHE A 51 -0.35 -10.02 3.82
C PHE A 51 -0.39 -10.32 2.32
N LEU A 52 -0.72 -9.31 1.49
CA LEU A 52 -0.93 -9.46 0.04
C LEU A 52 0.04 -8.62 -0.80
N TYR A 53 1.02 -7.98 -0.17
CA TYR A 53 1.95 -7.08 -0.85
C TYR A 53 3.24 -7.80 -1.25
N PRO A 54 3.96 -7.28 -2.27
CA PRO A 54 5.19 -7.92 -2.74
C PRO A 54 6.28 -7.98 -1.66
N PRO A 55 7.19 -8.99 -1.70
CA PRO A 55 8.23 -9.17 -0.69
C PRO A 55 9.12 -7.94 -0.48
N MET A 56 9.31 -7.12 -1.52
CA MET A 56 10.09 -5.88 -1.48
C MET A 56 9.62 -4.85 -0.46
N THR A 57 8.39 -4.98 0.04
CA THR A 57 7.83 -4.09 1.05
C THR A 57 8.16 -4.52 2.48
N LEU A 58 8.60 -5.77 2.68
CA LEU A 58 8.91 -6.35 3.98
C LEU A 58 10.04 -5.64 4.72
N PRO A 59 11.13 -5.16 4.08
CA PRO A 59 12.14 -4.38 4.79
C PRO A 59 11.59 -3.12 5.45
N ILE A 60 10.69 -2.39 4.77
CA ILE A 60 10.06 -1.18 5.31
C ILE A 60 9.19 -1.55 6.52
N PHE A 61 8.40 -2.61 6.39
CA PHE A 61 7.50 -3.04 7.45
C PHE A 61 8.22 -3.73 8.61
N GLY A 62 9.36 -4.38 8.36
CA GLY A 62 10.27 -4.89 9.38
C GLY A 62 10.85 -3.76 10.22
N VAL A 63 11.29 -2.66 9.61
CA VAL A 63 11.72 -1.47 10.37
C VAL A 63 10.57 -0.91 11.21
N LEU A 64 9.38 -0.79 10.64
CA LEU A 64 8.21 -0.28 11.37
C LEU A 64 7.75 -1.23 12.49
N SER A 65 7.97 -2.54 12.36
CA SER A 65 7.55 -3.52 13.37
C SER A 65 8.39 -3.50 14.64
N GLN A 66 9.59 -2.92 14.58
CA GLN A 66 10.44 -2.69 15.76
C GLN A 66 9.95 -1.54 16.64
N LEU A 67 8.98 -0.74 16.17
CA LEU A 67 8.44 0.39 16.91
C LEU A 67 7.17 -0.03 17.68
N PRO A 68 6.88 0.61 18.84
CA PRO A 68 5.57 0.50 19.46
C PRO A 68 4.46 0.83 18.44
N PHE A 69 3.41 0.00 18.39
CA PHE A 69 2.37 0.11 17.36
C PHE A 69 1.79 1.53 17.17
N PRO A 70 1.48 2.31 18.23
CA PRO A 70 0.99 3.68 18.05
C PRO A 70 1.99 4.59 17.31
N ILE A 71 3.29 4.39 17.51
CA ILE A 71 4.35 5.14 16.83
C ILE A 71 4.43 4.71 15.36
N ALA A 72 4.43 3.40 15.09
CA ALA A 72 4.45 2.88 13.72
C ALA A 72 3.23 3.34 12.93
N ALA A 73 2.03 3.25 13.52
CA ALA A 73 0.78 3.69 12.92
C ALA A 73 0.75 5.20 12.69
N GLY A 74 1.21 6.00 13.66
CA GLY A 74 1.32 7.45 13.53
C GLY A 74 2.29 7.86 12.42
N ALA A 75 3.47 7.24 12.35
CA ALA A 75 4.47 7.50 11.31
C ALA A 75 3.96 7.11 9.92
N TRP A 76 3.27 5.98 9.81
CA TRP A 76 2.65 5.53 8.56
C TRP A 76 1.53 6.48 8.10
N ALA A 77 0.64 6.87 9.01
CA ALA A 77 -0.45 7.79 8.71
C ALA A 77 0.08 9.17 8.29
N ALA A 78 1.05 9.72 9.03
CA ALA A 78 1.66 11.01 8.73
C ALA A 78 2.40 11.01 7.38
N SER A 79 3.19 9.95 7.10
CA SER A 79 3.89 9.83 5.82
C SER A 79 2.92 9.63 4.65
N SER A 80 1.85 8.85 4.84
CA SER A 80 0.79 8.66 3.84
C SER A 80 0.03 9.96 3.55
N ALA A 81 -0.35 10.71 4.58
CA ALA A 81 -0.98 12.02 4.44
C ALA A 81 -0.06 13.03 3.75
N GLY A 82 1.22 13.05 4.11
CA GLY A 82 2.23 13.89 3.47
C GLY A 82 2.43 13.54 1.99
N ALA A 83 2.53 12.25 1.66
CA ALA A 83 2.65 11.77 0.29
C ALA A 83 1.42 12.10 -0.56
N LEU A 84 0.22 11.92 0.00
CA LEU A 84 -1.03 12.32 -0.64
C LEU A 84 -1.02 13.82 -0.96
N VAL A 85 -0.75 14.65 0.04
CA VAL A 85 -0.67 16.10 -0.12
C VAL A 85 0.36 16.48 -1.18
N ALA A 86 1.56 15.90 -1.13
CA ALA A 86 2.60 16.15 -2.13
C ALA A 86 2.13 15.77 -3.53
N GLY A 87 1.45 14.63 -3.69
CA GLY A 87 0.88 14.18 -4.96
C GLY A 87 -0.20 15.14 -5.48
N LEU A 88 -1.11 15.56 -4.60
CA LEU A 88 -2.20 16.50 -4.95
C LEU A 88 -1.63 17.86 -5.39
N ARG A 89 -0.62 18.35 -4.67
CA ARG A 89 0.09 19.57 -5.05
C ARG A 89 0.82 19.41 -6.39
N ARG A 90 1.37 18.23 -6.67
CA ARG A 90 2.08 17.96 -7.93
C ARG A 90 1.17 17.92 -9.14
N VAL A 91 -0.08 17.47 -8.98
CA VAL A 91 -1.12 17.53 -10.03
C VAL A 91 -1.79 18.90 -10.15
N GLY A 92 -1.34 19.89 -9.37
CA GLY A 92 -1.78 21.28 -9.48
C GLY A 92 -2.95 21.68 -8.57
N LEU A 93 -3.37 20.83 -7.63
CA LEU A 93 -4.51 21.11 -6.77
C LEU A 93 -4.19 22.17 -5.71
N GLU A 94 -5.04 23.17 -5.53
CA GLU A 94 -4.84 24.20 -4.49
C GLU A 94 -4.98 23.65 -3.06
N TRP A 95 -4.42 24.37 -2.08
CA TRP A 95 -4.42 23.94 -0.68
C TRP A 95 -5.81 23.71 -0.08
N ARG A 96 -6.79 24.56 -0.41
CA ARG A 96 -8.17 24.41 0.07
C ARG A 96 -8.77 23.06 -0.34
N TRP A 97 -8.48 22.60 -1.55
CA TRP A 97 -8.98 21.34 -2.09
C TRP A 97 -8.23 20.14 -1.52
N CYS A 98 -6.95 20.29 -1.21
CA CYS A 98 -6.21 19.26 -0.49
C CYS A 98 -6.85 18.97 0.88
N LEU A 99 -7.24 20.01 1.61
CA LEU A 99 -7.94 19.87 2.91
C LEU A 99 -9.31 19.23 2.76
N LEU A 100 -10.11 19.67 1.78
CA LEU A 100 -11.44 19.09 1.52
C LEU A 100 -11.36 17.61 1.14
N LEU A 101 -10.30 17.19 0.45
CA LEU A 101 -10.11 15.78 0.09
C LEU A 101 -9.84 14.89 1.31
N PHE A 102 -9.32 15.39 2.42
CA PHE A 102 -9.24 14.59 3.66
C PHE A 102 -10.60 14.19 4.21
N ALA A 103 -11.64 14.99 3.94
CA ALA A 103 -13.02 14.68 4.30
C ALA A 103 -13.73 13.83 3.23
N TRP A 104 -13.13 13.64 2.06
CA TRP A 104 -13.71 12.81 0.99
C TRP A 104 -13.61 11.33 1.38
N PRO A 105 -14.71 10.55 1.38
CA PRO A 105 -14.72 9.20 1.95
C PRO A 105 -13.63 8.25 1.45
N PRO A 106 -13.27 8.22 0.15
CA PRO A 106 -12.19 7.35 -0.33
C PRO A 106 -10.82 7.65 0.28
N VAL A 107 -10.48 8.94 0.42
CA VAL A 107 -9.22 9.38 1.03
C VAL A 107 -9.25 9.15 2.53
N PHE A 108 -10.35 9.56 3.18
CA PHE A 108 -10.55 9.33 4.60
C PHE A 108 -10.41 7.86 4.95
N GLN A 109 -11.14 6.98 4.26
CA GLN A 109 -11.11 5.55 4.52
C GLN A 109 -9.74 4.96 4.22
N GLY A 110 -9.10 5.37 3.13
CA GLY A 110 -7.74 4.93 2.79
C GLY A 110 -6.73 5.25 3.89
N LEU A 111 -6.76 6.48 4.43
CA LEU A 111 -5.91 6.88 5.56
C LEU A 111 -6.31 6.17 6.85
N TRP A 112 -7.60 6.07 7.13
CA TRP A 112 -8.15 5.47 8.34
C TRP A 112 -7.77 4.00 8.51
N VAL A 113 -7.85 3.22 7.45
CA VAL A 113 -7.43 1.80 7.49
C VAL A 113 -5.91 1.64 7.38
N GLY A 114 -5.19 2.68 6.92
CA GLY A 114 -3.74 2.64 6.69
C GLY A 114 -3.35 2.03 5.34
N ASN A 115 -4.16 2.19 4.30
CA ASN A 115 -3.96 1.54 3.00
C ASN A 115 -2.76 2.11 2.24
N VAL A 116 -1.91 1.23 1.67
CA VAL A 116 -0.76 1.65 0.87
C VAL A 116 -1.13 2.40 -0.42
N ALA A 117 -2.36 2.29 -0.93
CA ALA A 117 -2.77 3.03 -2.13
C ALA A 117 -2.65 4.55 -1.96
N VAL A 118 -2.81 5.06 -0.73
CA VAL A 118 -2.74 6.49 -0.45
C VAL A 118 -1.34 7.06 -0.76
N PRO A 119 -0.24 6.57 -0.15
CA PRO A 119 1.09 7.06 -0.50
C PRO A 119 1.50 6.71 -1.95
N LEU A 120 0.96 5.62 -2.52
CA LEU A 120 1.27 5.24 -3.90
C LEU A 120 0.81 6.27 -4.95
N PHE A 121 -0.22 7.06 -4.64
CA PHE A 121 -0.67 8.14 -5.52
C PHE A 121 0.45 9.13 -5.87
N LEU A 122 1.40 9.38 -4.96
CA LEU A 122 2.53 10.26 -5.24
C LEU A 122 3.34 9.79 -6.46
N PHE A 123 3.56 8.49 -6.60
CA PHE A 123 4.32 7.92 -7.72
C PHE A 123 3.60 8.09 -9.05
N PHE A 124 2.26 7.99 -9.04
CA PHE A 124 1.45 8.36 -10.20
C PHE A 124 1.57 9.86 -10.50
N ALA A 125 1.45 10.71 -9.48
CA ALA A 125 1.49 12.16 -9.65
C ALA A 125 2.82 12.67 -10.22
N ILE A 126 3.95 12.02 -9.91
CA ILE A 126 5.27 12.41 -10.45
C ILE A 126 5.62 11.78 -11.81
N ALA A 127 4.80 10.85 -12.30
CA ALA A 127 5.04 10.13 -13.54
C ALA A 127 5.31 11.01 -14.78
N PRO A 128 4.66 12.18 -14.97
CA PRO A 128 4.95 13.05 -16.11
C PRO A 128 6.42 13.48 -16.19
N TRP A 129 7.12 13.55 -15.05
CA TRP A 129 8.55 13.90 -14.98
C TRP A 129 9.45 12.69 -14.82
N ARG A 130 8.92 11.57 -14.30
CA ARG A 130 9.64 10.32 -14.05
C ARG A 130 8.80 9.13 -14.53
N PRO A 131 8.72 8.84 -15.84
CA PRO A 131 7.79 7.85 -16.37
C PRO A 131 7.95 6.42 -15.82
N SER A 132 9.11 6.09 -15.25
CA SER A 132 9.36 4.80 -14.59
C SER A 132 8.48 4.58 -13.35
N THR A 133 7.97 5.65 -12.71
CA THR A 133 7.16 5.54 -11.50
C THR A 133 5.74 5.05 -11.76
N LEU A 134 5.28 5.07 -13.02
CA LEU A 134 4.00 4.45 -13.43
C LEU A 134 3.97 2.95 -13.16
N GLY A 135 5.13 2.29 -13.19
CA GLY A 135 5.22 0.86 -12.92
C GLY A 135 5.04 0.49 -11.44
N ILE A 136 5.07 1.46 -10.52
CA ILE A 136 5.01 1.19 -9.08
C ILE A 136 3.60 0.77 -8.65
N GLY A 137 2.54 1.48 -9.07
CA GLY A 137 1.15 1.10 -8.74
C GLY A 137 0.81 -0.37 -9.08
N PRO A 138 1.06 -0.82 -10.32
CA PRO A 138 0.86 -2.20 -10.77
C PRO A 138 1.56 -3.28 -9.93
N ILE A 139 2.73 -2.98 -9.37
CA ILE A 139 3.46 -3.94 -8.51
C ILE A 139 2.71 -4.18 -7.20
N PHE A 140 2.14 -3.13 -6.60
CA PHE A 140 1.60 -3.17 -5.23
C PHE A 140 0.13 -3.60 -5.16
N LYS A 141 -0.64 -3.44 -6.25
CA LYS A 141 -2.00 -3.97 -6.34
C LYS A 141 -2.11 -4.87 -7.55
N ILE A 142 -2.29 -6.17 -7.32
CA ILE A 142 -2.36 -7.19 -8.37
C ILE A 142 -3.49 -6.91 -9.38
N TYR A 143 -4.61 -6.31 -8.96
CA TYR A 143 -5.67 -5.84 -9.86
C TYR A 143 -5.23 -4.71 -10.81
N SER A 144 -4.21 -3.94 -10.43
CA SER A 144 -3.51 -2.97 -11.27
C SER A 144 -2.53 -3.63 -12.25
N GLY A 145 -2.38 -4.96 -12.25
CA GLY A 145 -1.70 -5.69 -13.33
C GLY A 145 -2.31 -5.43 -14.71
N ILE A 146 -3.60 -5.08 -14.76
CA ILE A 146 -4.29 -4.59 -15.96
C ILE A 146 -3.69 -3.26 -16.47
N GLU A 147 -3.29 -2.36 -15.57
CA GLU A 147 -2.53 -1.15 -15.92
C GLU A 147 -1.14 -1.51 -16.45
N GLY A 148 -0.52 -2.58 -15.93
CA GLY A 148 0.69 -3.18 -16.50
C GLY A 148 0.51 -3.65 -17.96
N LEU A 149 -0.63 -4.27 -18.27
CA LEU A 149 -1.00 -4.64 -19.64
C LEU A 149 -1.26 -3.41 -20.53
N TRP A 150 -1.79 -2.33 -19.97
CA TRP A 150 -1.92 -1.06 -20.67
C TRP A 150 -0.56 -0.40 -20.95
N LEU A 151 0.40 -0.48 -20.02
CA LEU A 151 1.77 0.00 -20.22
C LEU A 151 2.49 -0.76 -21.34
N LEU A 152 2.28 -2.07 -21.45
CA LEU A 152 2.70 -2.86 -22.61
C LEU A 152 2.10 -2.25 -23.90
N ARG A 153 0.78 -2.07 -23.95
CA ARG A 153 0.11 -1.55 -25.15
C ARG A 153 0.58 -0.14 -25.58
N ARG A 154 1.01 0.70 -24.64
CA ARG A 154 1.40 2.11 -24.88
C ARG A 154 2.90 2.33 -25.11
N GLU A 155 3.65 1.27 -25.38
CA GLU A 155 5.10 1.31 -25.61
C GLU A 155 5.95 1.80 -24.42
N HIS A 156 5.42 1.76 -23.20
CA HIS A 156 6.17 2.09 -21.98
C HIS A 156 7.00 0.90 -21.47
N TRP A 157 7.67 0.19 -22.40
CA TRP A 157 8.41 -1.04 -22.13
C TRP A 157 9.52 -0.87 -21.10
N ARG A 158 10.18 0.30 -21.10
CA ARG A 158 11.24 0.63 -20.14
C ARG A 158 10.71 0.73 -18.72
N SER A 159 9.56 1.36 -18.51
CA SER A 159 8.94 1.48 -17.19
C SER A 159 8.52 0.10 -16.65
N LEU A 160 7.99 -0.75 -17.52
CA LEU A 160 7.64 -2.12 -17.16
C LEU A 160 8.87 -2.97 -16.86
N ALA A 161 9.93 -2.88 -17.67
CA ALA A 161 11.17 -3.61 -17.44
C ALA A 161 11.82 -3.20 -16.11
N ILE A 162 11.87 -1.90 -15.80
CA ILE A 162 12.38 -1.39 -14.52
C ILE A 162 11.53 -1.91 -13.34
N ALA A 163 10.19 -1.91 -13.49
CA ALA A 163 9.29 -2.44 -12.48
C ALA A 163 9.53 -3.94 -12.21
N ILE A 164 9.63 -4.74 -13.27
CA ILE A 164 9.89 -6.19 -13.18
C ILE A 164 11.28 -6.44 -12.58
N LEU A 165 12.33 -5.76 -13.06
CA LEU A 165 13.68 -5.93 -12.54
C LEU A 165 13.78 -5.50 -11.07
N GLY A 166 13.12 -4.42 -10.69
CA GLY A 166 13.03 -3.99 -9.28
C GLY A 166 12.34 -5.02 -8.40
N LEU A 167 11.25 -5.62 -8.90
CA LEU A 167 10.55 -6.71 -8.20
C LEU A 167 11.46 -7.94 -8.05
N LEU A 168 12.11 -8.39 -9.13
CA LEU A 168 13.00 -9.56 -9.12
C LEU A 168 14.21 -9.36 -8.20
N ALA A 169 14.85 -8.19 -8.27
CA ALA A 169 15.97 -7.85 -7.40
C ALA A 169 15.53 -7.85 -5.93
N ALA A 170 14.36 -7.31 -5.63
CA ALA A 170 13.86 -7.33 -4.28
C ALA A 170 13.48 -8.74 -3.80
N VAL A 171 12.86 -9.56 -4.64
CA VAL A 171 12.61 -10.98 -4.33
C VAL A 171 13.90 -11.71 -3.99
N ALA A 172 14.95 -11.54 -4.79
CA ALA A 172 16.25 -12.20 -4.57
C ALA A 172 16.99 -11.77 -3.29
N VAL A 173 16.64 -10.62 -2.70
CA VAL A 173 17.26 -10.09 -1.48
C VAL A 173 16.36 -10.29 -0.25
N THR A 174 15.08 -10.61 -0.44
CA THR A 174 14.09 -10.73 0.65
C THR A 174 13.63 -12.16 0.92
N LEU A 175 13.84 -13.08 -0.03
CA LEU A 175 13.63 -14.54 0.09
C LEU A 175 14.97 -15.26 -0.04
#